data_AF-A0A7H1QCH6-F1
#
_entry.id   AF-A0A7H1QCH6-F1
#
_cell.length_a   1.000
_cell.length_b   1.000
_cell.length_c   1.000
_cell.angle_alpha   90.00
_cell.angle_beta   90.00
_cell.angle_gamma   90.00
#
_symmetry.space_group_name_H-M   'P 1'
#
loop_
_entity.id
_entity.type
_entity.pdbx_description
1 polymer ?
#
loop_
_entity_poly.entity_id
_entity_poly.type
_entity_poly.pdbx_seq_one_letter_code
_entity_poly.pdbx_strand_id
1 'polypeptide(L)'
;MTALAEHGVTGRTIRIADHDVKPGVKTDMGDGDEWPQIRAEVLGSDILVLSTPIWLGHPSSIAQRVLERLDAELGESDDEGRMLTYGKVAAVCVVGNEDGAHKVSSDLFQGLNDIGFSLAPNAVTYWVGAAMQGSDYQDLERPPKRPPPPPERSRRTRPTSPAGSRTRHTRRAETPSDPSAPLTPRGEHRACLRQP
;
A
#
# COMPACT_ATOMS: atom_id res chain seq x y z
N MET A 1 5.30 -15.10 8.60
CA MET A 1 4.84 -15.25 9.99
C MET A 1 5.93 -14.98 11.02
N THR A 2 7.13 -15.56 10.91
CA THR A 2 8.20 -15.42 11.92
C THR A 2 8.48 -13.97 12.36
N ALA A 3 8.68 -13.03 11.44
CA ALA A 3 8.95 -11.63 11.78
C ALA A 3 7.80 -10.94 12.55
N LEU A 4 6.54 -11.28 12.24
CA LEU A 4 5.38 -10.74 12.98
C LEU A 4 5.27 -11.36 14.38
N ALA A 5 5.65 -12.63 14.53
CA ALA A 5 5.64 -13.31 15.83
C ALA A 5 6.59 -12.67 16.86
N GLU A 6 7.70 -12.07 16.42
CA GLU A 6 8.60 -11.28 17.27
C GLU A 6 7.90 -10.05 17.90
N HIS A 7 6.81 -9.60 17.30
CA HIS A 7 5.95 -8.52 17.81
C HIS A 7 4.72 -9.04 18.56
N GLY A 8 4.67 -10.32 18.91
CA GLY A 8 3.54 -10.93 19.63
C GLY A 8 2.32 -11.21 18.74
N VAL A 9 2.45 -11.10 17.42
CA VAL A 9 1.36 -11.37 16.48
C VAL A 9 1.27 -12.88 16.20
N THR A 10 0.07 -13.44 16.37
CA THR A 10 -0.27 -14.80 15.95
C THR A 10 -1.03 -14.77 14.63
N GLY A 11 -1.02 -15.88 13.89
CA GLY A 11 -1.84 -16.00 12.70
C GLY A 11 -1.58 -17.31 11.96
N ARG A 12 -2.26 -17.47 10.83
CA ARG A 12 -2.15 -18.63 9.95
C ARG A 12 -1.90 -18.18 8.52
N THR A 13 -1.41 -19.10 7.71
CA THR A 13 -1.27 -18.90 6.26
C THR A 13 -2.34 -19.72 5.55
N ILE A 14 -3.04 -19.10 4.60
CA ILE A 14 -4.02 -19.74 3.74
C ILE A 14 -3.49 -19.61 2.30
N ARG A 15 -3.25 -20.75 1.64
CA ARG A 15 -2.88 -20.76 0.23
C ARG A 15 -4.15 -20.90 -0.58
N ILE A 16 -4.61 -19.79 -1.16
CA ILE A 16 -5.88 -19.72 -1.91
C ILE A 16 -5.96 -20.73 -3.05
N ALA A 17 -4.82 -21.14 -3.64
CA ALA A 17 -4.78 -22.17 -4.68
C ALA A 17 -5.25 -23.56 -4.21
N ASP A 18 -5.26 -23.80 -2.90
CA ASP A 18 -5.66 -25.09 -2.30
C ASP A 18 -7.16 -25.12 -1.97
N HIS A 19 -7.92 -24.07 -2.35
CA HIS A 19 -9.36 -23.92 -2.09
C HIS A 19 -10.13 -23.61 -3.39
N ASP A 20 -11.37 -24.11 -3.48
CA ASP A 20 -12.32 -23.75 -4.55
C ASP A 20 -12.93 -22.37 -4.26
N VAL A 21 -12.21 -21.32 -4.64
CA VAL A 21 -12.70 -19.94 -4.61
C VAL A 21 -13.24 -19.56 -5.98
N LYS A 22 -14.56 -19.33 -6.05
CA LYS A 22 -15.23 -19.01 -7.30
C LYS A 22 -15.05 -17.54 -7.68
N PRO A 23 -14.95 -17.19 -8.98
CA PRO A 23 -14.93 -15.79 -9.39
C PRO A 23 -16.28 -15.11 -9.08
N GLY A 24 -16.24 -13.82 -8.71
CA GLY A 24 -17.43 -13.00 -8.47
C GLY A 24 -17.27 -12.05 -7.29
N VAL A 25 -18.27 -11.20 -7.07
CA VAL A 25 -18.24 -10.07 -6.11
C VAL A 25 -19.28 -10.20 -4.99
N LYS A 26 -19.73 -11.42 -4.67
CA LYS A 26 -20.61 -11.69 -3.51
C LYS A 26 -19.86 -12.32 -2.36
N THR A 27 -20.35 -12.19 -1.13
CA THR A 27 -19.72 -12.84 0.04
C THR A 27 -19.75 -14.37 -0.01
N ASP A 28 -20.68 -14.95 -0.80
CA ASP A 28 -20.78 -16.38 -1.12
C ASP A 28 -21.32 -16.55 -2.55
N MET A 29 -20.62 -17.32 -3.39
CA MET A 29 -21.10 -17.65 -4.74
C MET A 29 -21.95 -18.92 -4.79
N GLY A 30 -22.10 -19.65 -3.68
CA GLY A 30 -22.84 -20.90 -3.59
C GLY A 30 -22.13 -22.08 -4.23
N ASP A 31 -22.84 -23.21 -4.30
CA ASP A 31 -22.41 -24.45 -4.98
C ASP A 31 -21.02 -24.97 -4.55
N GLY A 32 -20.66 -24.84 -3.27
CA GLY A 32 -19.38 -25.30 -2.74
C GLY A 32 -18.24 -24.27 -2.74
N ASP A 33 -18.52 -22.98 -2.95
CA ASP A 33 -17.54 -21.90 -2.77
C ASP A 33 -16.94 -21.92 -1.36
N GLU A 34 -15.61 -21.99 -1.27
CA GLU A 34 -14.87 -21.99 0.00
C GLU A 34 -14.48 -20.57 0.46
N TRP A 35 -14.86 -19.54 -0.29
CA TRP A 35 -14.63 -18.15 0.11
C TRP A 35 -15.24 -17.77 1.47
N PRO A 36 -16.47 -18.16 1.85
CA PRO A 36 -17.05 -17.74 3.12
C PRO A 36 -16.21 -18.07 4.36
N GLN A 37 -15.54 -19.23 4.37
CA GLN A 37 -14.65 -19.65 5.45
C GLN A 37 -13.37 -18.81 5.47
N ILE A 38 -12.80 -18.54 4.30
CA ILE A 38 -11.62 -17.67 4.15
C ILE A 38 -11.96 -16.22 4.56
N ARG A 39 -13.12 -15.72 4.13
CA ARG A 39 -13.66 -14.41 4.49
C ARG A 39 -13.79 -14.27 6.00
N ALA A 40 -14.32 -15.28 6.69
CA ALA A 40 -14.42 -15.26 8.14
C ALA A 40 -13.05 -15.11 8.82
N GLU A 41 -12.01 -15.78 8.31
CA GLU A 41 -10.63 -15.63 8.81
C GLU A 41 -10.08 -14.22 8.54
N VAL A 42 -10.36 -13.64 7.36
CA VAL A 42 -9.97 -12.25 7.04
C VAL A 42 -10.64 -11.25 7.97
N LEU A 43 -11.96 -11.36 8.17
CA LEU A 43 -12.71 -10.46 9.04
C LEU A 43 -12.40 -10.68 10.53
N GLY A 44 -12.01 -11.89 10.93
CA GLY A 44 -11.53 -12.20 12.27
C GLY A 44 -10.09 -11.73 12.55
N SER A 45 -9.36 -11.27 11.54
CA SER A 45 -7.98 -10.81 11.66
C SER A 45 -7.88 -9.29 11.83
N ASP A 46 -6.85 -8.84 12.56
CA ASP A 46 -6.49 -7.41 12.66
C ASP A 46 -5.55 -6.98 11.52
N ILE A 47 -4.77 -7.93 10.99
CA ILE A 47 -3.74 -7.71 9.97
C ILE A 47 -3.96 -8.69 8.81
N LEU A 48 -4.17 -8.17 7.60
CA LEU A 48 -4.15 -8.96 6.38
C LEU A 48 -2.80 -8.81 5.65
N VAL A 49 -2.12 -9.92 5.36
CA VAL A 49 -0.93 -9.91 4.50
C VAL A 49 -1.25 -10.63 3.19
N LEU A 50 -1.47 -9.86 2.12
CA LEU A 50 -1.73 -10.43 0.79
C LEU A 50 -0.40 -10.69 0.07
N SER A 51 -0.12 -11.96 -0.20
CA SER A 51 1.13 -12.39 -0.85
C SER A 51 0.86 -12.87 -2.28
N THR A 52 1.64 -12.42 -3.25
CA THR A 52 1.44 -12.80 -4.65
C THR A 52 2.76 -12.90 -5.42
N PRO A 53 2.90 -13.89 -6.33
CA PRO A 53 3.94 -13.82 -7.34
C PRO A 53 3.60 -12.81 -8.45
N ILE A 54 4.63 -12.32 -9.13
CA ILE A 54 4.50 -11.49 -10.34
C ILE A 54 4.37 -12.42 -11.56
N TRP A 55 3.33 -12.20 -12.35
CA TRP A 55 3.14 -12.84 -13.65
C TRP A 55 2.88 -11.77 -14.70
N LEU A 56 3.74 -11.67 -15.71
CA LEU A 56 3.63 -10.67 -16.79
C LEU A 56 3.51 -9.24 -16.24
N GLY A 57 4.19 -8.93 -15.12
CA GLY A 57 4.12 -7.65 -14.46
C GLY A 57 2.83 -7.39 -13.68
N HIS A 58 1.95 -8.38 -13.50
CA HIS A 58 0.70 -8.30 -12.74
C HIS A 58 0.74 -9.18 -11.49
N PRO A 59 -0.10 -8.90 -10.48
CA PRO A 59 -0.39 -9.92 -9.46
C PRO A 59 -0.91 -11.20 -10.13
N SER A 60 -0.66 -12.36 -9.50
CA SER A 60 -1.29 -13.61 -9.94
C SER A 60 -2.81 -13.48 -10.06
N SER A 61 -3.39 -14.24 -11.00
CA SER A 61 -4.84 -14.33 -11.16
C SER A 61 -5.55 -14.79 -9.89
N ILE A 62 -4.87 -15.56 -9.04
CA ILE A 62 -5.37 -15.98 -7.72
C ILE A 62 -5.45 -14.79 -6.76
N ALA A 63 -4.42 -13.94 -6.70
CA ALA A 63 -4.46 -12.72 -5.89
C ALA A 63 -5.50 -11.72 -6.41
N GLN A 64 -5.67 -11.61 -7.74
CA GLN A 64 -6.76 -10.82 -8.31
C GLN A 64 -8.12 -11.37 -7.93
N ARG A 65 -8.30 -12.70 -7.93
CA ARG A 65 -9.53 -13.32 -7.43
C ARG A 65 -9.80 -12.93 -5.98
N VAL A 66 -8.80 -12.95 -5.10
CA VAL A 66 -8.97 -12.49 -3.71
C VAL A 66 -9.49 -11.05 -3.66
N LEU A 67 -8.95 -10.13 -4.46
CA LEU A 67 -9.47 -8.76 -4.51
C LEU A 67 -10.91 -8.70 -5.04
N GLU A 68 -11.23 -9.44 -6.10
CA GLU A 68 -12.61 -9.55 -6.62
C GLU A 68 -13.57 -10.08 -5.54
N ARG A 69 -13.15 -11.03 -4.70
CA ARG A 69 -13.99 -11.54 -3.63
C ARG A 69 -14.13 -10.56 -2.46
N LEU A 70 -13.08 -9.80 -2.16
CA LEU A 70 -13.11 -8.73 -1.16
C LEU A 70 -13.90 -7.50 -1.63
N ASP A 71 -14.09 -7.30 -2.93
CA ASP A 71 -14.98 -6.27 -3.49
C ASP A 71 -16.41 -6.36 -2.92
N ALA A 72 -16.85 -7.58 -2.55
CA ALA A 72 -18.12 -7.81 -1.88
C ALA A 72 -18.28 -6.98 -0.58
N GLU A 73 -17.19 -6.68 0.12
CA GLU A 73 -17.22 -5.89 1.36
C GLU A 73 -17.65 -4.44 1.13
N LEU A 74 -17.59 -3.92 -0.10
CA LEU A 74 -18.10 -2.58 -0.43
C LEU A 74 -19.62 -2.47 -0.20
N GLY A 75 -20.34 -3.60 -0.25
CA GLY A 75 -21.78 -3.69 0.02
C GLY A 75 -22.12 -4.01 1.48
N GLU A 76 -21.13 -4.28 2.32
CA GLU A 76 -21.31 -4.74 3.70
C GLU A 76 -20.98 -3.60 4.67
N SER A 77 -21.73 -3.50 5.77
CA SER A 77 -21.52 -2.45 6.78
C SER A 77 -21.86 -2.93 8.17
N ASP A 78 -21.20 -2.35 9.17
CA ASP A 78 -21.63 -2.49 10.57
C ASP A 78 -22.84 -1.59 10.88
N ASP A 79 -23.34 -1.66 12.11
CA ASP A 79 -24.49 -0.87 12.57
C ASP A 79 -24.24 0.67 12.55
N GLU A 80 -22.97 1.09 12.43
CA GLU A 80 -22.56 2.49 12.32
C GLU A 80 -22.35 2.93 10.85
N GLY A 81 -22.58 2.03 9.88
CA GLY A 81 -22.41 2.31 8.45
C GLY A 81 -20.95 2.31 7.98
N ARG A 82 -20.03 1.69 8.73
CA ARG A 82 -18.62 1.52 8.32
C ARG A 82 -18.45 0.17 7.63
N MET A 83 -17.53 0.08 6.66
CA MET A 83 -17.14 -1.22 6.11
C MET A 83 -16.60 -2.13 7.22
N LEU A 84 -16.85 -3.43 7.12
CA LEU A 84 -16.43 -4.42 8.13
C LEU A 84 -14.90 -4.53 8.30
N THR A 85 -14.16 -3.98 7.35
CA THR A 85 -12.69 -3.93 7.31
C THR A 85 -12.11 -2.69 7.98
N TYR A 86 -12.94 -1.70 8.37
CA TYR A 86 -12.44 -0.50 9.04
C TYR A 86 -11.70 -0.84 10.34
N GLY A 87 -10.61 -0.11 10.60
CA GLY A 87 -9.75 -0.34 11.76
C GLY A 87 -8.74 -1.49 11.58
N LYS A 88 -8.83 -2.26 10.48
CA LYS A 88 -7.85 -3.29 10.13
C LYS A 88 -6.73 -2.72 9.27
N VAL A 89 -5.56 -3.35 9.32
CA VAL A 89 -4.41 -2.97 8.50
C VAL A 89 -4.10 -4.04 7.46
N ALA A 90 -3.58 -3.61 6.31
CA ALA A 90 -3.10 -4.53 5.29
C ALA A 90 -1.62 -4.28 4.93
N ALA A 91 -0.95 -5.36 4.55
CA ALA A 91 0.39 -5.36 4.00
C ALA A 91 0.46 -6.29 2.78
N VAL A 92 1.44 -6.08 1.91
CA VAL A 92 1.62 -6.85 0.69
C VAL A 92 3.03 -7.48 0.67
N CYS A 93 3.09 -8.73 0.22
CA CYS A 93 4.35 -9.41 -0.08
C CYS A 93 4.39 -9.78 -1.56
N VAL A 94 5.43 -9.37 -2.29
CA VAL A 94 5.57 -9.66 -3.72
C VAL A 94 6.85 -10.43 -4.00
N VAL A 95 6.77 -11.47 -4.84
CA VAL A 95 7.93 -12.20 -5.33
C VAL A 95 7.90 -12.29 -6.85
N GLY A 96 9.02 -12.10 -7.52
CA GLY A 96 9.10 -12.31 -8.96
C GLY A 96 10.52 -12.56 -9.42
N ASN A 97 10.69 -13.27 -10.53
CA ASN A 97 12.03 -13.57 -11.05
C ASN A 97 12.70 -12.31 -11.61
N GLU A 98 11.89 -11.33 -12.02
CA GLU A 98 12.32 -10.01 -12.44
C GLU A 98 11.22 -8.96 -12.16
N ASP A 99 11.45 -7.73 -12.61
CA ASP A 99 10.72 -6.47 -12.38
C ASP A 99 9.18 -6.56 -12.18
N GLY A 100 8.62 -5.51 -11.57
CA GLY A 100 7.16 -5.30 -11.47
C GLY A 100 6.62 -5.17 -10.05
N ALA A 101 7.46 -5.33 -9.02
CA ALA A 101 7.01 -5.33 -7.62
C ALA A 101 6.24 -4.06 -7.23
N HIS A 102 6.72 -2.87 -7.65
CA HIS A 102 6.04 -1.61 -7.35
C HIS A 102 4.71 -1.44 -8.10
N LYS A 103 4.63 -1.89 -9.36
CA LYS A 103 3.37 -1.92 -10.11
C LYS A 103 2.37 -2.80 -9.38
N VAL A 104 2.75 -4.05 -9.10
CA VAL A 104 1.89 -5.02 -8.42
C VAL A 104 1.44 -4.50 -7.05
N SER A 105 2.35 -3.92 -6.26
CA SER A 105 1.97 -3.34 -4.98
C SER A 105 1.02 -2.15 -5.13
N SER A 106 1.15 -1.36 -6.19
CA SER A 106 0.22 -0.25 -6.47
C SER A 106 -1.19 -0.76 -6.74
N ASP A 107 -1.33 -1.78 -7.58
CA ASP A 107 -2.63 -2.39 -7.90
C ASP A 107 -3.29 -2.96 -6.63
N LEU A 108 -2.52 -3.71 -5.83
CA LEU A 108 -3.04 -4.32 -4.60
C LEU A 108 -3.37 -3.27 -3.53
N PHE A 109 -2.53 -2.25 -3.36
CA PHE A 109 -2.78 -1.18 -2.40
C PHE A 109 -4.01 -0.35 -2.74
N GLN A 110 -4.23 -0.06 -4.03
CA GLN A 110 -5.45 0.63 -4.43
C GLN A 110 -6.70 -0.15 -4.01
N GLY A 111 -6.79 -1.44 -4.38
CA GLY A 111 -7.93 -2.27 -4.03
C GLY A 111 -8.11 -2.44 -2.52
N LEU A 112 -7.03 -2.74 -1.78
CA LEU A 112 -7.09 -2.87 -0.33
C LEU A 112 -7.52 -1.58 0.36
N ASN A 113 -7.11 -0.41 -0.17
CA ASN A 113 -7.53 0.88 0.35
C ASN A 113 -9.02 1.15 0.09
N ASP A 114 -9.51 0.85 -1.12
CA ASP A 114 -10.92 1.00 -1.47
C ASP A 114 -11.82 0.10 -0.61
N ILE A 115 -11.32 -1.07 -0.23
CA ILE A 115 -11.98 -2.03 0.68
C ILE A 115 -11.69 -1.69 2.16
N GLY A 116 -11.34 -0.44 2.50
CA GLY A 116 -11.34 0.05 3.89
C GLY A 116 -10.14 -0.34 4.76
N PHE A 117 -9.14 -1.05 4.24
CA PHE A 117 -7.92 -1.33 5.01
C PHE A 117 -7.03 -0.08 5.12
N SER A 118 -6.41 0.07 6.29
CA SER A 118 -5.34 1.05 6.49
C SER A 118 -3.99 0.50 6.01
N LEU A 119 -3.25 1.31 5.25
CA LEU A 119 -1.94 0.96 4.72
C LEU A 119 -0.85 1.84 5.35
N ALA A 120 0.09 1.23 6.05
CA ALA A 120 1.22 1.95 6.62
C ALA A 120 2.27 2.32 5.54
N PRO A 121 3.09 3.36 5.77
CA PRO A 121 4.27 3.61 4.95
C PRO A 121 5.17 2.37 4.93
N ASN A 122 5.61 1.96 3.74
CA ASN A 122 6.41 0.75 3.54
C ASN A 122 5.68 -0.57 3.91
N ALA A 123 4.35 -0.61 3.82
CA ALA A 123 3.57 -1.85 4.02
C ALA A 123 3.75 -2.89 2.89
N VAL A 124 4.74 -2.72 2.00
CA VAL A 124 5.11 -3.71 0.99
C VAL A 124 6.52 -4.21 1.27
N THR A 125 6.68 -5.52 1.26
CA THR A 125 7.98 -6.17 1.13
C THR A 125 8.02 -6.93 -0.17
N TYR A 126 9.17 -6.97 -0.84
CA TYR A 126 9.28 -7.71 -2.08
C TYR A 126 10.67 -8.24 -2.35
N TRP A 127 10.72 -9.28 -3.18
CA TRP A 127 11.94 -9.72 -3.83
C TRP A 127 11.73 -9.78 -5.35
N VAL A 128 12.68 -9.23 -6.08
CA VAL A 128 12.82 -9.45 -7.52
C VAL A 128 14.25 -9.82 -7.86
N GLY A 129 14.40 -10.82 -8.74
CA GLY A 129 15.69 -11.17 -9.30
C GLY A 129 16.22 -10.13 -10.28
N ALA A 130 17.48 -10.31 -10.70
CA ALA A 130 18.05 -9.50 -11.77
C ALA A 130 17.40 -9.87 -13.10
N ALA A 131 17.10 -8.85 -13.91
CA ALA A 131 16.44 -9.03 -15.20
C ALA A 131 17.17 -10.06 -16.07
N MET A 132 16.42 -10.99 -16.66
CA MET A 132 16.92 -12.03 -17.56
C MET A 132 17.94 -13.02 -16.95
N GLN A 133 18.07 -13.11 -15.61
CA GLN A 133 19.02 -14.03 -14.95
C GLN A 133 18.37 -15.35 -14.47
N GLY A 134 17.04 -15.47 -14.56
CA GLY A 134 16.31 -16.71 -14.26
C GLY A 134 16.40 -17.20 -12.82
N SER A 135 16.88 -16.38 -11.88
CA SER A 135 16.91 -16.73 -10.46
C SER A 135 15.50 -16.83 -9.90
N ASP A 136 15.23 -17.86 -9.10
CA ASP A 136 14.00 -18.02 -8.35
C ASP A 136 14.27 -17.82 -6.85
N TYR A 137 13.33 -17.20 -6.14
CA TYR A 137 13.43 -16.99 -4.70
C TYR A 137 13.47 -18.33 -3.93
N GLN A 138 12.76 -19.35 -4.42
CA GLN A 138 12.70 -20.66 -3.76
C GLN A 138 14.05 -21.38 -3.74
N ASP A 139 14.92 -21.07 -4.70
CA ASP A 139 16.22 -21.70 -4.86
C ASP A 139 17.33 -21.01 -4.02
N LEU A 140 16.99 -19.92 -3.33
CA LEU A 140 17.95 -19.20 -2.50
C LEU A 140 18.17 -19.93 -1.17
N GLU A 141 19.44 -20.19 -0.82
CA GLU A 141 19.79 -20.80 0.47
C GLU A 141 19.32 -19.95 1.67
N ARG A 142 19.28 -18.63 1.50
CA ARG A 142 18.83 -17.66 2.51
C ARG A 142 18.16 -16.47 1.86
N PRO A 143 17.19 -15.82 2.53
CA PRO A 143 16.66 -14.54 2.08
C PRO A 143 17.79 -13.54 1.86
N PRO A 144 17.80 -12.83 0.70
CA PRO A 144 18.88 -11.92 0.39
C PRO A 144 18.87 -10.73 1.33
N LYS A 145 20.07 -10.26 1.70
CA LYS A 145 20.21 -9.06 2.51
C LYS A 145 19.82 -7.85 1.69
N ARG A 146 19.18 -6.86 2.34
CA ARG A 146 18.91 -5.57 1.74
C ARG A 146 20.21 -5.01 1.13
N PRO A 147 20.23 -4.61 -0.16
CA PRO A 147 21.40 -3.98 -0.74
C PRO A 147 21.74 -2.70 0.05
N PRO A 148 23.03 -2.36 0.19
CA PRO A 148 23.42 -1.14 0.89
C PRO A 148 22.78 0.08 0.22
N PRO A 149 22.45 1.14 0.98
CA PRO A 149 21.96 2.37 0.38
C PRO A 149 22.98 2.88 -0.66
N PRO A 150 22.51 3.53 -1.75
CA PRO A 150 23.43 4.11 -2.70
C PRO A 150 24.39 5.07 -1.99
N PRO A 151 25.66 5.16 -2.41
CA PRO A 151 26.61 6.09 -1.82
C PRO A 151 26.01 7.50 -1.86
N GLU A 152 26.15 8.22 -0.76
CA GLU A 152 25.60 9.57 -0.62
C GLU A 152 26.05 10.41 -1.82
N ARG A 153 25.10 10.81 -2.66
CA ARG A 153 25.41 11.74 -3.76
C ARG A 153 25.99 12.96 -3.10
N SER A 154 27.29 13.22 -3.34
CA SER A 154 27.94 14.47 -2.92
C SER A 154 26.96 15.59 -3.23
N ARG A 155 26.48 16.30 -2.21
CA ARG A 155 25.63 17.47 -2.41
C ARG A 155 26.38 18.34 -3.40
N ARG A 156 25.94 18.39 -4.66
CA ARG A 156 26.45 19.38 -5.61
C ARG A 156 26.11 20.69 -4.93
N THR A 157 27.12 21.37 -4.41
CA THR A 157 26.98 22.74 -3.92
C THR A 157 26.31 23.49 -5.04
N ARG A 158 25.07 23.92 -4.79
CA ARG A 158 24.36 24.76 -5.74
C ARG A 158 25.29 25.93 -6.03
N PRO A 159 25.69 26.21 -7.29
CA PRO A 159 26.52 27.36 -7.56
C PRO A 159 25.78 28.57 -6.99
N THR A 160 26.42 29.28 -6.08
CA THR A 160 25.93 30.59 -5.63
C THR A 160 25.97 31.48 -6.87
N SER A 161 24.82 31.71 -7.51
CA SER A 161 24.72 32.78 -8.49
C SER A 161 25.19 34.08 -7.82
N PRO A 162 26.04 34.89 -8.48
CA PRO A 162 26.29 36.25 -8.02
C PRO A 162 24.95 36.95 -7.88
N ALA A 163 24.81 37.79 -6.86
CA ALA A 163 23.61 38.57 -6.58
C ALA A 163 23.27 39.51 -7.75
N GLY A 164 22.62 38.97 -8.78
CA GLY A 164 21.92 39.72 -9.81
C GLY A 164 20.52 40.02 -9.30
N SER A 165 20.20 41.31 -9.22
CA SER A 165 18.93 41.89 -8.77
C SER A 165 17.71 41.11 -9.28
N ARG A 166 17.12 40.29 -8.40
CA ARG A 166 15.72 39.85 -8.59
C ARG A 166 14.83 40.89 -7.94
N THR A 167 14.25 41.75 -8.76
CA THR A 167 13.11 42.60 -8.38
C THR A 167 12.00 41.70 -7.88
N ARG A 168 11.75 41.71 -6.57
CA ARG A 168 10.66 40.96 -5.94
C ARG A 168 9.39 41.77 -6.16
N HIS A 169 8.57 41.42 -7.16
CA HIS A 169 7.19 41.89 -7.22
C HIS A 169 6.36 41.15 -6.16
N THR A 170 6.49 41.58 -4.89
CA THR A 170 5.45 41.35 -3.89
C THR A 170 4.71 42.67 -3.72
N ARG A 171 3.56 42.81 -4.39
CA ARG A 171 2.62 43.88 -4.10
C ARG A 171 1.93 43.52 -2.78
N ARG A 172 2.50 43.98 -1.67
CA ARG A 172 1.86 43.98 -0.36
C ARG A 172 0.88 45.15 -0.37
N ALA A 173 -0.42 44.88 -0.40
CA ALA A 173 -1.40 45.89 -0.08
C ALA A 173 -1.38 46.03 1.44
N GLU A 174 -0.85 47.14 1.94
CA GLU A 174 -0.96 47.51 3.35
C GLU A 174 -2.33 48.13 3.56
N THR A 175 -3.17 47.46 4.36
CA THR A 175 -4.40 48.03 4.91
C THR A 175 -4.07 48.51 6.33
N PRO A 176 -4.54 49.69 6.77
CA PRO A 176 -4.24 50.18 8.11
C PRO A 176 -4.84 49.23 9.15
N SER A 177 -4.04 48.86 10.14
CA SER A 177 -4.43 48.00 11.25
C SER A 177 -5.34 48.75 12.23
N ASP A 178 -6.59 48.32 12.31
CA ASP A 178 -7.52 48.64 13.40
C ASP A 178 -7.16 47.79 14.63
N PRO A 179 -6.85 48.38 15.80
CA PRO A 179 -6.43 47.66 16.99
C PRO A 179 -7.56 46.90 17.73
N SER A 180 -8.76 46.78 17.14
CA SER A 180 -9.91 46.13 17.79
C SER A 180 -10.41 44.82 17.14
N ALA A 181 -9.69 44.25 16.15
CA ALA A 181 -10.12 43.01 15.50
C ALA A 181 -9.74 41.72 16.29
N PRO A 182 -10.67 40.75 16.46
CA PRO A 182 -10.39 39.50 17.16
C PRO A 182 -9.39 38.60 16.39
N LEU A 183 -8.54 37.88 17.14
CA LEU A 183 -7.55 36.94 16.62
C LEU A 183 -8.19 35.86 15.74
N THR A 184 -7.86 35.83 14.45
CA THR A 184 -8.21 34.73 13.54
C THR A 184 -7.42 33.45 13.90
N PRO A 185 -8.05 32.26 13.85
CA PRO A 185 -7.36 31.01 14.14
C PRO A 185 -6.29 30.70 13.09
N ARG A 186 -5.20 30.05 13.53
CA ARG A 186 -4.04 29.66 12.71
C ARG A 186 -4.50 29.00 11.41
N GLY A 187 -4.08 29.57 10.29
CA GLY A 187 -4.49 29.15 8.95
C GLY A 187 -4.27 27.66 8.67
N GLU A 188 -5.27 27.06 8.04
CA GLU A 188 -5.18 25.73 7.43
C GLU A 188 -4.08 25.73 6.37
N HIS A 189 -2.93 25.14 6.67
CA HIS A 189 -1.89 24.92 5.66
C HIS A 189 -2.24 23.71 4.81
N ARG A 190 -3.05 23.93 3.77
CA ARG A 190 -3.26 22.94 2.70
C ARG A 190 -2.08 22.99 1.73
N ALA A 191 -1.16 22.04 1.84
CA ALA A 191 -0.11 21.84 0.85
C ALA A 191 -0.72 21.10 -0.37
N CYS A 192 -1.09 21.86 -1.40
CA CYS A 192 -1.41 21.28 -2.71
C CYS A 192 -0.10 21.17 -3.51
N LEU A 193 0.39 19.95 -3.68
CA LEU A 193 1.50 19.66 -4.58
C LEU A 193 0.97 19.74 -6.02
N ARG A 194 1.24 20.84 -6.71
CA ARG A 194 1.06 20.90 -8.16
C ARG A 194 2.31 20.33 -8.82
N GLN A 195 2.12 19.34 -9.67
CA GLN A 195 3.16 18.98 -10.62
C GLN A 195 3.36 20.14 -11.62
N PRO A 196 4.58 20.35 -12.15
CA PRO A 196 4.82 21.38 -13.16
C PRO A 196 3.97 21.18 -14.42
#